data_AF-A0A7C3P286-F1
#
_entry.id   AF-A0A7C3P286-F1
#
_cell.length_a   1.000
_cell.length_b   1.000
_cell.length_c   1.000
_cell.angle_alpha   90.00
_cell.angle_beta   90.00
_cell.angle_gamma   90.00
#
_symmetry.space_group_name_H-M   'P 1'
#
loop_
_entity.id
_entity.type
_entity.pdbx_description
1 polymer ?
#
loop_
_entity_poly.entity_id
_entity_poly.type
_entity_poly.pdbx_seq_one_letter_code
_entity_poly.pdbx_strand_id
1 'polypeptide(L)' 'MNQPKSLDELWSEKDLCERFGLRMGKEHCVVISYWIRGGLKYIEISGRRFFWEQDVIAFMLERQRRQRGTQDEG' A
#
# COMPACT_ATOMS: atom_id res chain seq x y z
N MET A 1 16.12 -2.61 5.43
CA MET A 1 15.24 -1.96 4.45
C MET A 1 16.03 -1.87 3.16
N ASN A 2 15.54 -2.43 2.06
CA ASN A 2 16.17 -2.27 0.76
C ASN A 2 15.83 -0.85 0.26
N GLN A 3 16.84 -0.13 -0.21
CA GLN A 3 16.69 1.24 -0.70
C GLN A 3 16.00 1.19 -2.08
N PRO A 4 15.06 2.10 -2.39
CA PRO A 4 14.46 2.16 -3.72
C PRO A 4 15.54 2.44 -4.77
N LYS A 5 15.49 1.71 -5.89
CA LYS A 5 16.54 1.72 -6.92
C LYS A 5 16.25 2.72 -8.04
N SER A 6 14.99 3.08 -8.24
CA SER A 6 14.53 4.06 -9.24
C SER A 6 13.27 4.76 -8.76
N LEU A 7 12.99 5.95 -9.32
CA LEU A 7 11.69 6.62 -9.18
C LEU A 7 10.56 5.87 -9.88
N ASP A 8 10.85 4.95 -10.81
CA ASP A 8 9.82 4.10 -11.45
C ASP A 8 9.14 3.14 -10.45
N GLU A 9 9.80 2.86 -9.33
CA GLU A 9 9.27 2.07 -8.21
C GLU A 9 8.35 2.91 -7.30
N LEU A 10 8.18 4.21 -7.59
CA LEU A 10 7.31 5.11 -6.85
C LEU A 10 5.95 5.22 -7.55
N TRP A 11 4.91 4.75 -6.88
CA TRP A 11 3.55 4.73 -7.41
C TRP A 11 2.68 5.78 -6.75
N SER A 12 1.87 6.50 -7.53
CA SER A 12 0.83 7.34 -6.96
C SER A 12 -0.30 6.50 -6.36
N GLU A 13 -1.14 7.11 -5.53
CA GLU A 13 -2.37 6.46 -5.04
C GLU A 13 -3.26 5.97 -6.19
N LYS A 14 -3.27 6.68 -7.32
CA LYS A 14 -4.01 6.30 -8.53
C LYS A 14 -3.43 5.03 -9.16
N ASP A 15 -2.11 4.97 -9.37
CA ASP A 15 -1.45 3.80 -9.96
C ASP A 15 -1.66 2.56 -9.08
N LEU A 16 -1.62 2.75 -7.76
CA LEU A 16 -1.88 1.69 -6.81
C LEU A 16 -3.33 1.21 -6.90
N CYS A 17 -4.30 2.10 -7.07
CA CYS A 17 -5.69 1.70 -7.30
C CYS A 17 -5.85 0.87 -8.56
N GLU A 18 -5.26 1.31 -9.68
CA GLU A 18 -5.37 0.61 -10.97
C GLU A 18 -4.77 -0.80 -10.89
N ARG A 19 -3.57 -0.95 -10.31
CA ARG A 19 -2.88 -2.24 -10.16
C ARG A 19 -3.66 -3.25 -9.31
N PHE A 20 -4.35 -2.77 -8.27
CA PHE A 20 -5.12 -3.63 -7.37
C PHE A 20 -6.61 -3.68 -7.70
N GLY A 21 -7.06 -3.08 -8.81
CA GLY A 21 -8.47 -3.02 -9.19
C GLY A 21 -9.35 -2.30 -8.17
N LEU A 22 -8.79 -1.34 -7.44
CA LEU A 22 -9.50 -0.61 -6.38
C LEU A 22 -10.23 0.59 -6.96
N ARG A 23 -11.38 0.91 -6.35
CA ARG A 23 -12.14 2.12 -6.68
C ARG A 23 -11.52 3.34 -6.00
N MET A 24 -11.14 4.34 -6.80
CA MET A 24 -10.75 5.66 -6.31
C MET A 24 -12.00 6.44 -5.84
N GLY A 25 -11.91 7.07 -4.67
CA GLY A 25 -12.94 7.98 -4.16
C GLY A 25 -12.80 9.38 -4.76
N LYS A 26 -13.46 10.38 -4.15
CA LYS A 26 -13.36 11.79 -4.60
C LYS A 26 -11.92 12.34 -4.50
N GLU A 27 -11.22 12.01 -3.41
CA GLU A 27 -9.87 12.50 -3.15
C GLU A 27 -8.89 11.36 -2.85
N HIS A 28 -9.35 10.34 -2.13
CA HIS A 28 -8.53 9.20 -1.73
C HIS A 28 -9.27 7.87 -1.93
N CYS A 29 -8.52 6.80 -2.05
CA CYS A 29 -9.04 5.45 -1.97
C CYS A 29 -9.23 5.05 -0.51
N VAL A 30 -10.45 4.65 -0.16
CA VAL A 30 -10.80 4.21 1.20
C VAL A 30 -9.97 2.99 1.61
N VAL A 31 -9.76 2.05 0.69
CA VAL A 31 -8.98 0.84 0.94
C VAL A 31 -7.52 1.17 1.21
N ILE A 32 -6.90 2.04 0.41
CA ILE A 32 -5.52 2.49 0.62
C ILE A 32 -5.40 3.26 1.93
N SER A 33 -6.38 4.12 2.27
CA SER A 33 -6.40 4.82 3.55
C SER A 33 -6.48 3.87 4.74
N TYR A 34 -7.22 2.75 4.60
CA TYR A 34 -7.24 1.67 5.59
C TYR A 34 -5.89 0.93 5.67
N TRP A 35 -5.22 0.70 4.54
CA TRP A 35 -3.88 0.10 4.51
C TRP A 35 -2.85 0.98 5.21
N ILE A 36 -2.90 2.30 5.01
CA ILE A 36 -2.04 3.27 5.70
C ILE A 36 -2.24 3.17 7.21
N ARG A 37 -3.49 3.14 7.69
CA ARG A 37 -3.79 2.93 9.12
C ARG A 37 -3.28 1.57 9.63
N GLY A 38 -3.23 0.57 8.76
CA GLY A 38 -2.69 -0.76 9.04
C GLY A 38 -1.16 -0.86 9.00
N GLY A 39 -0.45 0.22 8.66
CA GLY A 39 1.02 0.28 8.64
C GLY A 39 1.64 0.40 7.25
N LEU A 40 0.86 0.54 6.17
CA LEU A 40 1.41 0.83 4.84
C LEU A 40 2.08 2.21 4.85
N LYS A 41 3.37 2.24 4.52
CA LYS A 41 4.14 3.48 4.41
C LYS A 41 3.81 4.23 3.13
N TYR A 42 3.84 5.55 3.21
CA TYR A 42 3.68 6.44 2.07
C TYR A 42 4.56 7.68 2.27
N ILE A 43 4.82 8.39 1.17
CA ILE A 43 5.39 9.72 1.19
C ILE A 43 4.36 10.71 0.65
N GLU A 44 4.37 11.94 1.16
CA GLU A 44 3.50 13.01 0.68
C GLU A 44 4.32 14.02 -0.12
N ILE A 45 3.89 14.31 -1.35
CA ILE A 45 4.50 15.32 -2.22
C ILE A 45 3.37 16.19 -2.75
N SER A 46 3.39 17.48 -2.42
CA SER A 46 2.38 18.47 -2.84
C SER A 46 0.93 18.02 -2.53
N GLY A 47 0.71 17.46 -1.33
CA GLY A 47 -0.61 16.99 -0.89
C GLY A 47 -1.08 15.67 -1.53
N ARG A 48 -0.23 15.01 -2.33
CA ARG A 48 -0.53 13.72 -2.96
C ARG A 48 0.31 12.61 -2.32
N ARG A 49 -0.30 11.43 -2.21
CA ARG A 49 0.33 10.25 -1.62
C ARG A 49 1.02 9.42 -2.69
N PHE A 50 2.24 9.00 -2.38
CA PHE A 50 3.04 8.10 -3.19
C PHE A 50 3.56 6.95 -2.33
N PHE A 51 3.78 5.81 -2.98
CA PHE A 51 4.08 4.54 -2.34
C PHE A 51 5.25 3.89 -3.05
N TRP A 52 6.24 3.46 -2.29
CA TRP A 52 7.29 2.62 -2.84
C TRP A 52 6.75 1.21 -3.05
N GLU A 53 6.99 0.65 -4.23
CA GLU A 53 6.63 -0.73 -4.59
C GLU A 53 7.03 -1.74 -3.50
N GLN A 54 8.26 -1.63 -3.00
CA GLN A 54 8.77 -2.55 -1.99
C GLN A 54 8.01 -2.47 -0.66
N ASP A 55 7.62 -1.26 -0.22
CA ASP A 55 6.83 -1.07 0.99
C ASP A 55 5.41 -1.65 0.81
N VAL A 56 4.82 -1.50 -0.38
CA VAL A 56 3.53 -2.10 -0.73
C VAL A 56 3.63 -3.62 -0.68
N ILE A 57 4.64 -4.22 -1.32
CA ILE A 57 4.86 -5.67 -1.33
C ILE A 57 5.05 -6.19 0.09
N ALA A 58 5.92 -5.55 0.88
CA ALA A 58 6.17 -5.93 2.27
C ALA A 58 4.89 -5.90 3.10
N PHE A 59 4.10 -4.83 2.98
CA PHE A 59 2.81 -4.70 3.65
C PHE A 59 1.83 -5.82 3.27
N MET A 60 1.72 -6.18 1.99
CA MET A 60 0.83 -7.26 1.54
C MET A 60 1.24 -8.62 2.09
N LEU A 61 2.54 -8.92 2.10
CA LEU A 61 3.06 -10.17 2.66
C LEU A 61 2.81 -10.26 4.17
N GLU A 62 3.03 -9.17 4.91
CA GLU A 62 2.71 -9.12 6.35
C GLU A 62 1.22 -9.30 6.60
N ARG A 63 0.36 -8.63 5.83
CA ARG A 63 -1.09 -8.77 5.94
C ARG A 63 -1.54 -10.20 5.67
N GLN A 64 -0.98 -10.86 4.66
CA GLN A 64 -1.26 -12.26 4.37
C GLN A 64 -0.84 -13.20 5.51
N ARG A 65 0.34 -12.96 6.11
CA ARG A 65 0.81 -13.73 7.28
C ARG A 65 -0.12 -13.59 8.47
N ARG A 66 -0.60 -12.36 8.76
CA ARG A 66 -1.57 -12.11 9.84
C ARG A 66 -2.87 -12.87 9.61
N GLN A 67 -3.41 -12.84 8.37
CA GLN A 67 -4.64 -13.57 8.03
C GLN A 67 -4.48 -15.09 8.19
N ARG A 68 -3.33 -15.66 7.81
CA ARG A 68 -3.05 -17.09 8.00
C ARG A 68 -2.88 -17.47 9.47
N GLY A 69 -2.20 -16.64 10.26
CA GLY A 69 -2.05 -16.87 11.70
C GLY A 69 -3.36 -16.77 12.50
N THR A 70 -4.41 -16.13 11.94
CA THR A 70 -5.74 -16.12 12.56
C THR A 70 -6.57 -17.37 12.24
N GLN A 71 -6.08 -18.27 11.38
CA GLN A 71 -6.75 -19.50 10.96
C GLN A 71 -6.34 -20.75 11.75
N ASP A 72 -5.24 -20.69 12.52
CA ASP A 72 -4.75 -21.81 13.35
C ASP A 72 -5.30 -21.80 14.80
N GLU A 73 -6.19 -20.86 15.14
CA GLU A 73 -6.87 -20.77 16.45
C GLU A 73 -8.40 -20.92 16.33
N GLY A 74 -8.87 -21.82 15.46
CA GLY A 74 -10.29 -22.14 15.27
C GLY A 74 -10.60 -23.63 15.39
#